data_AF-A0A4R4U0M9-F1
#
_entry.id   AF-A0A4R4U0M9-F1
#
_cell.length_a   1.000
_cell.length_b   1.000
_cell.length_c   1.000
_cell.angle_alpha   90.00
_cell.angle_beta   90.00
_cell.angle_gamma   90.00
#
_symmetry.space_group_name_H-M   'P 1'
#
loop_
_entity.id
_entity.type
_entity.pdbx_description
1 polymer ?
#
loop_
_entity_poly.entity_id
_entity_poly.type
_entity_poly.pdbx_seq_one_letter_code
_entity_poly.pdbx_strand_id
1 'polypeptide(L)'
;MRRGRDTAVVEETAAPGRALSSADPWEPLGGDDRSSGRSGGGDGRRGGGRWGGSGGRWWVWAGRAVLWALIIVILVNGIRAPFERFTAEETSGGTTPASKPARGAGFPSSAAGAFALQFANVYLNYDQNNAPAREAQLRTFLPDGADPQFGWNGVGKMQVEPVQVAGVDARDANNATVTLLARTSDKWLRLAVPVYADKSGSLVVSAQPAILP
;
A
#
# COMPACT_ATOMS: atom_id res chain seq x y z
N MET A 1 -67.31 10.90 -27.62
CA MET A 1 -67.64 11.23 -26.21
C MET A 1 -67.35 10.01 -25.33
N ARG A 2 -66.70 10.21 -24.16
CA ARG A 2 -66.47 9.27 -23.03
C ARG A 2 -65.54 8.07 -23.32
N ARG A 3 -64.29 8.02 -22.83
CA ARG A 3 -63.71 7.94 -21.46
C ARG A 3 -63.80 6.52 -20.86
N GLY A 4 -62.64 5.89 -20.62
CA GLY A 4 -62.49 4.72 -19.76
C GLY A 4 -61.01 4.32 -19.65
N ARG A 5 -60.43 4.41 -18.46
CA ARG A 5 -59.09 3.89 -18.12
C ARG A 5 -59.31 2.53 -17.48
N ASP A 6 -58.61 1.50 -17.94
CA ASP A 6 -58.54 0.20 -17.28
C ASP A 6 -57.06 -0.10 -17.00
N THR A 7 -56.66 0.01 -15.74
CA THR A 7 -55.41 -0.57 -15.23
C THR A 7 -55.77 -1.92 -14.62
N ALA A 8 -55.19 -2.97 -15.19
CA ALA A 8 -55.44 -4.36 -14.84
C ALA A 8 -55.09 -4.69 -13.39
N VAL A 9 -56.04 -5.37 -12.76
CA VAL A 9 -55.91 -6.20 -11.57
C VAL A 9 -55.13 -7.46 -11.95
N VAL A 10 -54.13 -7.83 -11.15
CA VAL A 10 -53.62 -9.20 -11.08
C VAL A 10 -53.83 -9.66 -9.64
N GLU A 11 -54.83 -10.52 -9.48
CA GLU A 11 -55.03 -11.37 -8.31
C GLU A 11 -54.77 -12.83 -8.77
N GLU A 12 -54.59 -13.74 -7.81
CA GLU A 12 -54.24 -15.19 -7.93
C GLU A 12 -52.73 -15.53 -7.92
N THR A 13 -52.22 -16.49 -7.14
CA THR A 13 -52.90 -17.61 -6.46
C THR A 13 -51.99 -18.27 -5.39
N ALA A 14 -52.66 -18.80 -4.35
CA ALA A 14 -52.36 -19.93 -3.45
C ALA A 14 -51.17 -19.96 -2.43
N ALA A 15 -51.59 -20.27 -1.20
CA ALA A 15 -50.87 -20.79 -0.02
C ALA A 15 -50.50 -22.29 -0.18
N PRO A 16 -50.10 -23.09 0.86
CA PRO A 16 -49.69 -22.78 2.24
C PRO A 16 -48.41 -23.52 2.70
N GLY A 17 -47.91 -23.21 3.90
CA GLY A 17 -47.22 -24.19 4.75
C GLY A 17 -45.72 -23.96 4.99
N ARG A 18 -45.39 -23.26 6.08
CA ARG A 18 -44.32 -23.71 6.99
C ARG A 18 -44.51 -23.06 8.36
N ALA A 19 -44.86 -23.89 9.32
CA ALA A 19 -44.88 -23.53 10.73
C ALA A 19 -43.44 -23.58 11.31
N LEU A 20 -43.30 -22.84 12.41
CA LEU A 20 -42.37 -23.02 13.53
C LEU A 20 -41.06 -22.21 13.54
N SER A 21 -40.97 -21.42 14.61
CA SER A 21 -39.78 -21.17 15.44
C SER A 21 -38.90 -19.97 15.08
N SER A 22 -39.26 -18.80 15.62
CA SER A 22 -38.25 -17.94 16.25
C SER A 22 -38.90 -17.22 17.43
N ALA A 23 -38.94 -17.89 18.57
CA ALA A 23 -39.18 -17.26 19.85
C ALA A 23 -37.83 -16.66 20.30
N ASP A 24 -37.76 -15.33 20.41
CA ASP A 24 -36.67 -14.62 21.07
C ASP A 24 -36.90 -14.63 22.60
N PRO A 25 -36.02 -15.25 23.40
CA PRO A 25 -36.34 -15.65 24.77
C PRO A 25 -35.92 -14.66 25.89
N TRP A 26 -35.86 -13.34 25.64
CA TRP A 26 -35.39 -12.40 26.68
C TRP A 26 -36.14 -11.04 26.78
N GLU A 27 -37.45 -11.00 26.59
CA GLU A 27 -38.27 -9.91 27.12
C GLU A 27 -38.81 -10.25 28.52
N PRO A 28 -38.40 -9.55 29.59
CA PRO A 28 -39.18 -9.49 30.81
C PRO A 28 -40.26 -8.41 30.70
N LEU A 29 -41.48 -8.90 30.69
CA LEU A 29 -42.78 -8.23 30.75
C LEU A 29 -42.95 -7.34 31.99
N GLY A 30 -43.64 -6.22 31.80
CA GLY A 30 -44.23 -5.39 32.85
C GLY A 30 -43.93 -3.91 32.61
N GLY A 31 -44.88 -2.99 32.57
CA GLY A 31 -46.32 -3.05 32.74
C GLY A 31 -46.86 -1.64 32.47
N ASP A 32 -48.11 -1.61 32.04
CA ASP A 32 -49.14 -0.64 32.42
C ASP A 32 -48.99 0.85 32.05
N ASP A 33 -49.92 1.25 31.19
CA ASP A 33 -50.84 2.38 31.36
C ASP A 33 -50.35 3.83 31.29
N ARG A 34 -50.72 4.46 30.17
CA ARG A 34 -51.50 5.70 30.06
C ARG A 34 -51.38 6.70 31.24
N SER A 35 -50.72 7.82 31.00
CA SER A 35 -51.33 9.12 31.35
C SER A 35 -50.67 10.28 30.61
N SER A 36 -51.54 11.07 30.00
CA SER A 36 -51.32 12.45 29.56
C SER A 36 -51.12 13.39 30.76
N GLY A 37 -50.16 14.30 30.68
CA GLY A 37 -50.03 15.45 31.59
C GLY A 37 -48.68 16.13 31.37
N ARG A 38 -48.59 17.15 30.52
CA ARG A 38 -48.76 18.58 30.86
C ARG A 38 -47.79 19.08 31.94
N SER A 39 -46.77 19.80 31.45
CA SER A 39 -46.15 21.00 32.01
C SER A 39 -45.50 20.99 33.39
N GLY A 40 -44.32 21.59 33.42
CA GLY A 40 -43.94 22.51 34.49
C GLY A 40 -42.80 22.00 35.35
N GLY A 41 -41.73 22.77 35.37
CA GLY A 41 -40.53 22.50 36.15
C GLY A 41 -40.76 22.49 37.66
N GLY A 42 -39.76 21.97 38.36
CA GLY A 42 -39.72 21.96 39.81
C GLY A 42 -38.60 21.07 40.30
N ASP A 43 -37.53 21.72 40.76
CA ASP A 43 -36.36 21.12 41.37
C ASP A 43 -36.70 20.09 42.46
N GLY A 44 -36.14 18.88 42.31
CA GLY A 44 -36.19 17.81 43.29
C GLY A 44 -34.80 17.21 43.50
N ARG A 45 -34.11 17.70 44.53
CA ARG A 45 -32.81 17.19 44.99
C ARG A 45 -32.91 15.71 45.40
N ARG A 46 -31.90 14.90 45.04
CA ARG A 46 -31.13 13.94 45.88
C ARG A 46 -30.65 12.73 45.06
N GLY A 47 -29.35 12.48 45.05
CA GLY A 47 -28.77 11.25 44.50
C GLY A 47 -27.26 11.30 44.53
N GLY A 48 -26.66 10.86 45.64
CA GLY A 48 -25.25 11.03 45.98
C GLY A 48 -24.24 10.71 44.88
N GLY A 49 -23.44 11.70 44.52
CA GLY A 49 -22.17 11.51 43.82
C GLY A 49 -21.20 10.77 44.73
N ARG A 50 -21.28 9.43 44.72
CA ARG A 50 -20.28 8.54 45.31
C ARG A 50 -18.92 8.87 44.69
N TRP A 51 -18.08 9.56 45.45
CA TRP A 51 -16.65 9.61 45.24
C TRP A 51 -16.10 8.19 45.43
N GLY A 52 -15.95 7.48 44.32
CA GLY A 52 -15.43 6.12 44.28
C GLY A 52 -14.27 6.03 43.29
N GLY A 53 -13.05 5.95 43.81
CA GLY A 53 -11.96 5.21 43.17
C GLY A 53 -11.25 5.88 41.99
N SER A 54 -10.67 7.06 42.18
CA SER A 54 -9.57 7.56 41.33
C SER A 54 -8.26 6.80 41.65
N GLY A 55 -8.22 5.48 41.39
CA GLY A 55 -7.07 4.64 41.75
C GLY A 55 -6.34 3.96 40.58
N GLY A 56 -6.95 3.91 39.38
CA GLY A 56 -6.38 3.15 38.24
C GLY A 56 -5.98 3.99 37.02
N ARG A 57 -6.49 5.21 36.89
CA ARG A 57 -6.30 6.03 35.67
C ARG A 57 -4.92 6.71 35.62
N TRP A 58 -4.27 6.87 36.78
CA TRP A 58 -2.89 7.38 36.88
C TRP A 58 -1.86 6.37 36.40
N TRP A 59 -2.09 5.06 36.62
CA TRP A 59 -1.22 4.02 36.08
C TRP A 59 -1.23 3.98 34.54
N VAL A 60 -2.37 4.27 33.92
CA VAL A 60 -2.46 4.43 32.46
C VAL A 60 -1.66 5.65 31.99
N TRP A 61 -1.72 6.76 32.74
CA TRP A 61 -0.96 7.97 32.41
C TRP A 61 0.55 7.77 32.61
N ALA A 62 0.96 7.11 33.69
CA ALA A 62 2.34 6.73 33.95
C ALA A 62 2.88 5.75 32.90
N GLY A 63 2.09 4.74 32.53
CA GLY A 63 2.44 3.80 31.45
C GLY A 63 2.59 4.49 30.10
N ARG A 64 1.74 5.48 29.80
CA ARG A 64 1.89 6.30 28.58
C ARG A 64 3.08 7.24 28.65
N ALA A 65 3.40 7.82 29.82
CA ALA A 65 4.59 8.64 29.98
C ALA A 65 5.88 7.82 29.77
N VAL A 66 5.91 6.58 30.27
CA VAL A 66 7.01 5.64 30.03
C VAL A 66 7.06 5.22 28.56
N LEU A 67 5.92 4.91 27.94
CA LEU A 67 5.84 4.60 26.51
C LEU A 67 6.34 5.76 25.63
N TRP A 68 5.92 6.98 25.95
CA TRP A 68 6.38 8.19 25.28
C TRP A 68 7.87 8.43 25.49
N ALA A 69 8.40 8.24 26.70
CA ALA A 69 9.82 8.33 26.98
C ALA A 69 10.62 7.27 26.18
N LEU A 70 10.10 6.05 26.07
CA LEU A 70 10.71 4.97 25.28
C LEU A 70 10.71 5.30 23.79
N ILE A 71 9.61 5.85 23.25
CA ILE A 71 9.53 6.37 21.87
C ILE A 71 10.54 7.50 21.66
N ILE A 72 10.65 8.47 22.58
CA ILE A 72 11.61 9.58 22.49
C ILE A 72 13.05 9.05 22.55
N VAL A 73 13.36 8.08 23.42
CA VAL A 73 14.69 7.46 23.48
C VAL A 73 14.99 6.69 22.20
N ILE A 74 14.03 5.98 21.62
CA ILE A 74 14.19 5.31 20.33
C ILE A 74 14.40 6.33 19.20
N LEU A 75 13.70 7.47 19.20
CA LEU A 75 13.96 8.54 18.25
C LEU A 75 15.37 9.12 18.44
N VAL A 76 15.73 9.52 19.67
CA VAL A 76 17.01 10.18 19.96
C VAL A 76 18.20 9.23 19.76
N ASN A 77 18.03 7.93 20.05
CA ASN A 77 19.11 6.94 19.95
C ASN A 77 19.11 6.16 18.62
N GLY A 78 17.95 6.04 17.95
CA GLY A 78 17.80 5.42 16.62
C GLY A 78 18.24 6.32 15.46
N ILE A 79 18.50 7.60 15.72
CA ILE A 79 19.00 8.56 14.73
C ILE A 79 20.53 8.45 14.53
N ARG A 80 21.29 7.73 15.37
CA ARG A 80 22.76 7.77 15.32
C ARG A 80 23.46 6.84 14.31
N ALA A 81 22.73 6.14 13.43
CA ALA A 81 23.35 5.27 12.42
C ALA A 81 22.90 5.48 10.95
N PRO A 82 21.73 6.07 10.63
CA PRO A 82 21.44 6.40 9.23
C PRO A 82 21.49 7.90 8.90
N PHE A 83 21.52 8.81 9.88
CA PHE A 83 21.42 10.24 9.56
C PHE A 83 22.73 10.91 9.14
N GLU A 84 23.91 10.34 9.40
CA GLU A 84 25.16 10.90 8.87
C GLU A 84 25.36 10.64 7.37
N ARG A 85 24.56 9.76 6.75
CA ARG A 85 24.62 9.47 5.31
C ARG A 85 23.66 10.33 4.47
N PHE A 86 22.77 11.10 5.11
CA PHE A 86 21.76 11.92 4.42
C PHE A 86 21.93 13.43 4.60
N THR A 87 22.85 13.91 5.46
CA THR A 87 23.06 15.35 5.69
C THR A 87 24.47 15.87 5.42
N ALA A 88 25.37 15.03 4.92
CA ALA A 88 26.74 15.43 4.58
C ALA A 88 27.01 15.60 3.08
N GLU A 89 25.97 15.70 2.24
CA GLU A 89 26.12 16.41 0.98
C GLU A 89 24.85 17.21 0.67
N GLU A 90 25.08 18.49 0.47
CA GLU A 90 24.10 19.56 0.49
C GLU A 90 23.06 19.50 -0.64
N THR A 91 21.90 20.07 -0.30
CA THR A 91 20.92 20.70 -1.20
C THR A 91 19.94 19.77 -1.93
N SER A 92 18.82 19.46 -1.27
CA SER A 92 17.52 19.31 -1.94
C SER A 92 16.41 19.71 -0.98
N GLY A 93 16.04 20.99 -1.04
CA GLY A 93 14.89 21.53 -0.33
C GLY A 93 13.57 21.11 -1.00
N GLY A 94 12.51 21.13 -0.20
CA GLY A 94 11.15 21.43 -0.62
C GLY A 94 10.48 20.44 -1.57
N THR A 95 9.48 19.73 -1.05
CA THR A 95 8.37 19.21 -1.86
C THR A 95 7.81 20.35 -2.73
N THR A 96 8.18 20.32 -4.00
CA THR A 96 7.47 20.97 -5.11
C THR A 96 6.94 19.85 -6.00
N PRO A 97 5.78 20.03 -6.67
CA PRO A 97 5.26 19.01 -7.58
C PRO A 97 6.34 18.68 -8.60
N ALA A 98 6.57 17.39 -8.81
CA ALA A 98 7.61 16.87 -9.71
C ALA A 98 7.59 17.65 -11.04
N SER A 99 8.55 18.57 -11.20
CA SER A 99 8.79 19.20 -12.48
C SER A 99 9.27 18.09 -13.40
N LYS A 100 8.46 17.80 -14.41
CA LYS A 100 8.86 17.04 -15.59
C LYS A 100 10.22 17.62 -16.03
N PRO A 101 11.31 16.82 -16.11
CA PRO A 101 12.60 17.37 -16.48
C PRO A 101 12.45 18.12 -17.79
N ALA A 102 12.99 19.34 -17.82
CA ALA A 102 12.94 20.19 -19.00
C ALA A 102 13.46 19.39 -20.19
N ARG A 103 12.70 19.44 -21.29
CA ARG A 103 13.00 18.79 -22.56
C ARG A 103 14.35 19.34 -23.05
N GLY A 104 15.45 18.67 -22.68
CA GLY A 104 16.83 19.09 -22.94
C GLY A 104 17.86 18.85 -21.83
N ALA A 105 17.47 18.35 -20.64
CA ALA A 105 18.36 18.22 -19.47
C ALA A 105 18.72 16.75 -19.16
N GLY A 106 19.85 16.27 -19.70
CA GLY A 106 20.53 15.05 -19.24
C GLY A 106 19.71 13.75 -19.24
N PHE A 107 20.35 12.66 -18.84
CA PHE A 107 19.68 11.37 -18.64
C PHE A 107 18.85 11.38 -17.33
N PRO A 108 17.62 10.83 -17.30
CA PRO A 108 16.77 10.84 -16.12
C PRO A 108 17.17 9.76 -15.08
N SER A 109 18.31 9.95 -14.42
CA SER A 109 18.93 8.92 -13.56
C SER A 109 18.06 8.42 -12.42
N SER A 110 17.32 9.31 -11.74
CA SER A 110 16.44 8.90 -10.63
C SER A 110 15.28 8.01 -11.11
N ALA A 111 14.63 8.39 -12.22
CA ALA A 111 13.57 7.61 -12.82
C ALA A 111 14.10 6.26 -13.34
N ALA A 112 15.29 6.26 -13.97
CA ALA A 112 15.94 5.04 -14.42
C ALA A 112 16.31 4.09 -13.28
N GLY A 113 16.78 4.61 -12.14
CA GLY A 113 17.06 3.82 -10.94
C GLY A 113 15.81 3.11 -10.42
N ALA A 114 14.70 3.85 -10.27
CA ALA A 114 13.42 3.29 -9.84
C ALA A 114 12.83 2.28 -10.85
N PHE A 115 12.94 2.59 -12.14
CA PHE A 115 12.52 1.71 -13.23
C PHE A 115 13.30 0.40 -13.21
N ALA A 116 14.64 0.46 -13.10
CA ALA A 116 15.50 -0.71 -13.03
C ALA A 116 15.24 -1.55 -11.77
N LEU A 117 14.91 -0.94 -10.63
CA LEU A 117 14.50 -1.67 -9.43
C LEU A 117 13.24 -2.51 -9.67
N GLN A 118 12.21 -1.91 -10.28
CA GLN A 118 10.96 -2.62 -10.59
C GLN A 118 11.21 -3.76 -11.58
N PHE A 119 11.96 -3.47 -12.64
CA PHE A 119 12.39 -4.47 -13.60
C PHE A 119 13.13 -5.62 -12.91
N ALA A 120 14.11 -5.34 -12.05
CA ALA A 120 14.90 -6.37 -11.39
C ALA A 120 14.08 -7.22 -10.43
N ASN A 121 13.09 -6.65 -9.74
CA ASN A 121 12.16 -7.44 -8.93
C ASN A 121 11.37 -8.44 -9.78
N VAL A 122 10.92 -8.06 -10.97
CA VAL A 122 10.22 -9.00 -11.88
C VAL A 122 11.21 -9.98 -12.52
N TYR A 123 12.37 -9.50 -12.94
CA TYR A 123 13.37 -10.29 -13.65
C TYR A 123 14.03 -11.34 -12.75
N LEU A 124 14.42 -10.98 -11.52
CA LEU A 124 15.20 -11.85 -10.64
C LEU A 124 14.33 -12.79 -9.78
N ASN A 125 13.02 -12.52 -9.65
CA ASN A 125 12.09 -13.39 -8.95
C ASN A 125 11.38 -14.34 -9.93
N TYR A 126 12.07 -15.42 -10.29
CA TYR A 126 11.61 -16.46 -11.21
C TYR A 126 10.98 -17.65 -10.46
N ASP A 127 9.84 -18.13 -10.93
CA ASP A 127 9.30 -19.46 -10.62
C ASP A 127 8.75 -20.09 -11.91
N GLN A 128 9.22 -21.30 -12.23
CA GLN A 128 8.77 -22.05 -13.41
C GLN A 128 7.25 -22.27 -13.44
N ASN A 129 6.62 -22.41 -12.27
CA ASN A 129 5.18 -22.63 -12.17
C ASN A 129 4.36 -21.35 -12.48
N ASN A 130 5.00 -20.18 -12.42
CA ASN A 130 4.37 -18.89 -12.65
C ASN A 130 5.03 -18.10 -13.79
N ALA A 131 5.75 -18.81 -14.69
CA ALA A 131 6.49 -18.19 -15.77
C ALA A 131 5.63 -17.29 -16.68
N PRO A 132 4.40 -17.68 -17.11
CA PRO A 132 3.57 -16.85 -17.97
C PRO A 132 3.16 -15.50 -17.34
N ALA A 133 2.87 -15.48 -16.03
CA ALA A 133 2.51 -14.26 -15.33
C ALA A 133 3.70 -13.29 -15.24
N ARG A 134 4.89 -13.83 -14.96
CA ARG A 134 6.14 -13.04 -14.93
C ARG A 134 6.44 -12.46 -16.31
N GLU A 135 6.29 -13.23 -17.39
CA GLU A 135 6.47 -12.73 -18.76
C GLU A 135 5.55 -11.54 -19.07
N ALA A 136 4.29 -11.61 -18.66
CA ALA A 136 3.34 -10.52 -18.86
C ALA A 136 3.76 -9.24 -18.12
N GLN A 137 4.28 -9.37 -16.90
CA GLN A 137 4.84 -8.25 -16.15
C GLN A 137 6.12 -7.70 -16.81
N LEU A 138 7.00 -8.59 -17.26
CA LEU A 138 8.30 -8.24 -17.84
C LEU A 138 8.13 -7.44 -19.14
N ARG A 139 7.12 -7.77 -19.96
CA ARG A 139 6.83 -7.05 -21.22
C ARG A 139 6.67 -5.53 -21.04
N THR A 140 6.19 -5.05 -19.89
CA THR A 140 6.06 -3.61 -19.60
C THR A 140 7.41 -2.87 -19.61
N PHE A 141 8.50 -3.58 -19.38
CA PHE A 141 9.85 -3.01 -19.29
C PHE A 141 10.65 -3.18 -20.59
N LEU A 142 10.16 -3.98 -21.53
CA LEU A 142 10.88 -4.38 -22.73
C LEU A 142 10.35 -3.64 -23.96
N PRO A 143 11.21 -3.41 -24.97
CA PRO A 143 10.73 -2.92 -26.25
C PRO A 143 9.85 -3.97 -26.95
N ASP A 144 8.96 -3.51 -27.82
CA ASP A 144 8.11 -4.39 -28.62
C ASP A 144 8.96 -5.38 -29.43
N GLY A 145 8.55 -6.66 -29.43
CA GLY A 145 9.26 -7.73 -30.13
C GLY A 145 10.47 -8.31 -29.40
N ALA A 146 10.80 -7.86 -28.19
CA ALA A 146 11.81 -8.50 -27.36
C ALA A 146 11.39 -9.90 -26.88
N ASP A 147 12.38 -10.76 -26.61
CA ASP A 147 12.15 -12.06 -25.99
C ASP A 147 11.48 -11.90 -24.60
N PRO A 148 10.29 -12.48 -24.37
CA PRO A 148 9.57 -12.36 -23.10
C PRO A 148 10.28 -13.02 -21.91
N GLN A 149 11.23 -13.93 -22.15
CA GLN A 149 12.07 -14.50 -21.09
C GLN A 149 13.32 -13.65 -20.81
N PHE A 150 13.70 -12.78 -21.75
CA PHE A 150 14.84 -11.85 -21.65
C PHE A 150 16.13 -12.52 -21.12
N GLY A 151 16.42 -13.72 -21.64
CA GLY A 151 17.60 -14.50 -21.28
C GLY A 151 17.44 -15.51 -20.15
N TRP A 152 16.22 -15.69 -19.61
CA TRP A 152 15.91 -16.78 -18.70
C TRP A 152 15.76 -18.12 -19.44
N ASN A 153 16.32 -19.19 -18.87
CA ASN A 153 16.26 -20.54 -19.44
C ASN A 153 14.94 -21.29 -19.19
N GLY A 154 14.00 -20.68 -18.46
CA GLY A 154 12.68 -21.26 -18.22
C GLY A 154 12.62 -22.38 -17.18
N VAL A 155 13.68 -22.59 -16.37
CA VAL A 155 13.72 -23.69 -15.39
C VAL A 155 14.10 -23.24 -13.99
N GLY A 156 13.55 -23.93 -12.99
CA GLY A 156 13.91 -23.75 -11.59
C GLY A 156 13.20 -22.57 -10.92
N LYS A 157 13.87 -22.01 -9.90
CA LYS A 157 13.38 -20.87 -9.11
C LYS A 157 14.55 -19.97 -8.75
N MET A 158 14.31 -18.67 -8.77
CA MET A 158 15.21 -17.68 -8.19
C MET A 158 14.39 -16.66 -7.42
N GLN A 159 14.87 -16.29 -6.25
CA GLN A 159 14.26 -15.25 -5.44
C GLN A 159 15.36 -14.34 -4.92
N VAL A 160 15.11 -13.04 -4.94
CA VAL A 160 16.02 -12.03 -4.43
C VAL A 160 15.29 -11.05 -3.53
N GLU A 161 15.84 -10.84 -2.35
CA GLU A 161 15.40 -9.80 -1.43
C GLU A 161 16.51 -9.51 -0.40
N PRO A 162 16.88 -8.24 -0.15
CA PRO A 162 16.40 -7.02 -0.83
C PRO A 162 17.09 -6.77 -2.18
N VAL A 163 16.51 -5.86 -2.98
CA VAL A 163 17.12 -5.26 -4.19
C VAL A 163 17.31 -3.76 -3.98
N GLN A 164 18.49 -3.23 -4.31
CA GLN A 164 18.88 -1.84 -4.09
C GLN A 164 19.64 -1.28 -5.29
N VAL A 165 19.54 0.04 -5.53
CA VAL A 165 20.35 0.71 -6.56
C VAL A 165 21.74 0.98 -6.01
N ALA A 166 22.76 0.48 -6.69
CA ALA A 166 24.15 0.76 -6.38
C ALA A 166 24.68 1.99 -7.11
N GLY A 167 24.18 2.26 -8.33
CA GLY A 167 24.55 3.44 -9.09
C GLY A 167 23.89 3.49 -10.47
N VAL A 168 23.92 4.67 -11.08
CA VAL A 168 23.46 4.89 -12.47
C VAL A 168 24.61 5.52 -13.23
N ASP A 169 25.08 4.84 -14.27
CA ASP A 169 26.13 5.30 -15.15
C ASP A 169 25.51 5.76 -16.48
N ALA A 170 25.26 7.06 -16.60
CA ALA A 170 24.69 7.66 -17.80
C ALA A 170 25.78 7.88 -18.85
N ARG A 171 25.63 7.23 -20.01
CA ARG A 171 26.56 7.35 -21.14
C ARG A 171 26.24 8.57 -22.00
N ASP A 172 24.96 8.85 -22.18
CA ASP A 172 24.45 10.01 -22.91
C ASP A 172 23.04 10.37 -22.41
N ALA A 173 22.36 11.32 -23.07
CA ALA A 173 21.02 11.79 -22.67
C ALA A 173 19.92 10.71 -22.69
N ASN A 174 20.12 9.64 -23.44
CA ASN A 174 19.14 8.57 -23.64
C ASN A 174 19.61 7.23 -23.10
N ASN A 175 20.92 6.99 -22.91
CA ASN A 175 21.45 5.69 -22.53
C ASN A 175 22.13 5.73 -21.17
N ALA A 176 21.77 4.80 -20.29
CA ALA A 176 22.51 4.54 -19.06
C ALA A 176 22.57 3.06 -18.72
N THR A 177 23.52 2.70 -17.85
CA THR A 177 23.56 1.40 -17.19
C THR A 177 23.27 1.58 -15.71
N VAL A 178 22.19 0.99 -15.23
CA VAL A 178 21.86 1.00 -13.80
C VAL A 178 22.47 -0.24 -13.17
N THR A 179 23.29 -0.06 -12.15
CA THR A 179 23.83 -1.16 -11.35
C THR A 179 22.97 -1.36 -10.11
N LEU A 180 22.50 -2.58 -9.90
CA LEU A 180 21.69 -2.99 -8.77
C LEU A 180 22.45 -4.01 -7.93
N LEU A 181 22.24 -3.95 -6.62
CA LEU A 181 22.64 -4.97 -5.66
C LEU A 181 21.40 -5.75 -5.26
N ALA A 182 21.43 -7.05 -5.46
CA ALA A 182 20.36 -7.95 -5.05
C ALA A 182 20.93 -9.04 -4.15
N ARG A 183 20.16 -9.48 -3.17
CA ARG A 183 20.56 -10.58 -2.28
C ARG A 183 19.71 -11.80 -2.55
N THR A 184 20.36 -12.90 -2.90
CA THR A 184 19.77 -14.25 -2.81
C THR A 184 19.95 -14.79 -1.40
N SER A 185 19.38 -15.96 -1.10
CA SER A 185 19.46 -16.59 0.23
C SER A 185 20.85 -16.53 0.86
N ASP A 186 21.91 -16.81 0.08
CA ASP A 186 23.26 -17.00 0.61
C ASP A 186 24.30 -16.00 0.09
N LYS A 187 23.97 -15.19 -0.92
CA LYS A 187 24.95 -14.30 -1.57
C LYS A 187 24.34 -13.02 -2.13
N TRP A 188 25.15 -11.97 -2.11
CA TRP A 188 24.92 -10.75 -2.89
C TRP A 188 25.32 -10.97 -4.34
N LEU A 189 24.55 -10.40 -5.25
CA LEU A 189 24.84 -10.32 -6.67
C LEU A 189 24.68 -8.90 -7.16
N ARG A 190 25.45 -8.55 -8.18
CA ARG A 190 25.35 -7.28 -8.87
C ARG A 190 24.70 -7.50 -10.23
N LEU A 191 23.70 -6.70 -10.57
CA LEU A 191 23.01 -6.73 -11.84
C LEU A 191 23.19 -5.40 -12.56
N ALA A 192 23.76 -5.42 -13.76
CA ALA A 192 23.80 -4.27 -14.66
C ALA A 192 22.61 -4.31 -15.60
N VAL A 193 21.78 -3.27 -15.58
CA VAL A 193 20.57 -3.13 -16.38
C VAL A 193 20.74 -1.95 -17.35
N PRO A 194 20.90 -2.22 -18.66
CA PRO A 194 20.92 -1.18 -19.68
C PRO A 194 19.54 -0.54 -19.84
N VAL A 195 19.43 0.77 -19.67
CA VAL A 195 18.17 1.52 -19.76
C VAL A 195 18.28 2.58 -20.86
N TYR A 196 17.26 2.63 -21.70
CA TYR A 196 17.07 3.67 -22.70
C TYR A 196 15.90 4.58 -22.31
N ALA A 197 16.11 5.88 -22.41
CA ALA A 197 15.11 6.93 -22.22
C ALA A 197 14.77 7.56 -23.57
N ASP A 198 13.48 7.62 -23.88
CA ASP A 198 13.03 8.34 -25.07
C ASP A 198 12.90 9.86 -24.80
N LYS A 199 12.63 10.63 -25.86
CA LYS A 199 12.42 12.08 -25.76
C LYS A 199 11.12 12.45 -25.03
N SER A 200 10.21 11.50 -24.80
CA SER A 200 8.93 11.69 -24.11
C SER A 200 9.03 11.46 -22.59
N GLY A 201 10.13 10.84 -22.12
CA GLY A 201 10.38 10.45 -20.74
C GLY A 201 10.05 8.99 -20.43
N SER A 202 9.71 8.18 -21.44
CA SER A 202 9.47 6.74 -21.31
C SER A 202 10.81 6.00 -21.22
N LEU A 203 10.83 4.93 -20.41
CA LEU A 203 12.02 4.12 -20.15
C LEU A 203 11.79 2.69 -20.59
N VAL A 204 12.80 2.09 -21.21
CA VAL A 204 12.82 0.67 -21.59
C VAL A 204 14.17 0.05 -21.28
N VAL A 205 14.20 -1.25 -21.02
CA VAL A 205 15.45 -2.00 -20.92
C VAL A 205 15.96 -2.29 -22.31
N SER A 206 17.12 -1.72 -22.65
CA SER A 206 17.60 -1.68 -24.04
C SER A 206 18.43 -2.89 -24.46
N ALA A 207 18.94 -3.66 -23.50
CA ALA A 207 19.70 -4.87 -23.75
C ALA A 207 19.62 -5.83 -22.55
N GLN A 208 20.04 -7.08 -22.77
CA GLN A 208 20.00 -8.10 -21.73
C GLN A 208 20.83 -7.67 -20.51
N PRO A 209 20.32 -7.86 -19.27
CA PRO A 209 21.05 -7.49 -18.07
C PRO A 209 22.23 -8.45 -17.87
N ALA A 210 23.31 -7.94 -17.28
CA ALA A 210 24.49 -8.74 -16.97
C ALA A 210 24.63 -8.93 -15.46
N ILE A 211 24.91 -10.17 -15.04
CA ILE A 211 25.34 -10.45 -13.66
C ILE A 211 26.83 -10.15 -13.58
N LEU A 212 27.19 -9.24 -12.68
CA LEU A 212 28.58 -8.84 -12.44
C LEU A 212 29.19 -9.69 -11.30
N PRO A 213 30.51 -9.97 -11.34
CA PRO A 213 31.23 -10.64 -10.26
C PRO A 213 31.25 -9.80 -8.98
#